data_AF-A0A511JEI9-F1
#
_entry.id   AF-A0A511JEI9-F1
#
_cell.length_a   1.000
_cell.length_b   1.000
_cell.length_c   1.000
_cell.angle_alpha   90.00
_cell.angle_beta   90.00
_cell.angle_gamma   90.00
#
_symmetry.space_group_name_H-M   'P 1'
#
loop_
_entity.id
_entity.type
_entity.pdbx_description
1 polymer ?
#
loop_
_entity_poly.entity_id
_entity_poly.type
_entity_poly.pdbx_seq_one_letter_code
_entity_poly.pdbx_strand_id
1 'polypeptide(L)'
;METVAVLPTDLDGRHVLAVPAGADVLGLARAWFVDPGWTREPAAPEPAPAMPTGARFRGVVVDAGPVRPGAMRLDEAAALVGPLPVAADEAHARGLPPGGWDLYGTADPTSVRVDEPAPTDAVSRRVSGWLVATARRTRGLVVPADRASVLVPDPGQGVDLTLWSAVPLTPADLVAVVRPAMVGARVGAPEVGESTGSAPVPCRLTATFEYDGQVVVTLARSTTLPVVLTTIDWRASGPWAYRVRWRPIDPDELGSEQPSRLHVIARDRVAPMLARVATALQRAVEGTVVDAGGFVVSPDDLVRRSRPTA
;
A
#
# COMPACT_ATOMS: atom_id res chain seq x y z
N MET A 1 -6.10 29.63 -1.68
CA MET A 1 -6.55 29.36 -0.30
C MET A 1 -6.35 27.87 -0.07
N GLU A 2 -5.31 27.50 0.68
CA GLU A 2 -5.16 26.13 1.17
C GLU A 2 -6.36 25.84 2.08
N THR A 3 -7.15 24.84 1.73
CA THR A 3 -8.31 24.45 2.54
C THR A 3 -7.78 23.52 3.62
N VAL A 4 -7.70 24.02 4.85
CA VAL A 4 -7.30 23.23 6.02
C VAL A 4 -8.37 22.20 6.30
N ALA A 5 -7.99 20.93 6.45
CA ALA A 5 -8.93 19.86 6.73
C ALA A 5 -9.56 20.03 8.13
N VAL A 6 -10.88 19.96 8.21
CA VAL A 6 -11.64 20.04 9.47
C VAL A 6 -11.94 18.63 9.96
N LEU A 7 -11.15 18.16 10.92
CA LEU A 7 -11.29 16.83 11.50
C LEU A 7 -12.19 16.83 12.75
N PRO A 8 -12.85 15.70 13.08
CA PRO A 8 -13.49 15.52 14.39
C PRO A 8 -12.51 15.83 15.53
N THR A 9 -13.01 16.37 16.64
CA THR A 9 -12.19 16.75 17.81
C THR A 9 -11.35 15.59 18.34
N ASP A 10 -11.87 14.36 18.28
CA ASP A 10 -11.16 13.13 18.70
C ASP A 10 -9.89 12.84 17.87
N LEU A 11 -9.81 13.41 16.67
CA LEU A 11 -8.70 13.26 15.74
C LEU A 11 -7.76 14.47 15.71
N ASP A 12 -8.00 15.49 16.54
CA ASP A 12 -7.17 16.69 16.56
C ASP A 12 -5.73 16.40 17.03
N GLY A 13 -4.76 17.04 16.37
CA GLY A 13 -3.33 16.83 16.61
C GLY A 13 -2.78 15.44 16.26
N ARG A 14 -3.52 14.61 15.49
CA ARG A 14 -3.11 13.23 15.11
C ARG A 14 -2.88 13.11 13.61
N HIS A 15 -2.00 12.21 13.20
CA HIS A 15 -1.95 11.80 11.80
C HIS A 15 -3.19 10.95 11.50
N VAL A 16 -3.95 11.33 10.48
CA VAL A 16 -5.20 10.66 10.11
C VAL A 16 -5.03 10.01 8.75
N LEU A 17 -5.30 8.71 8.68
CA LEU A 17 -5.53 7.99 7.44
C LEU A 17 -7.01 8.05 7.11
N ALA A 18 -7.35 8.53 5.92
CA ALA A 18 -8.69 8.40 5.38
C ALA A 18 -8.68 7.39 4.23
N VAL A 19 -9.52 6.37 4.33
CA VAL A 19 -9.71 5.34 3.31
C VAL A 19 -11.15 5.35 2.82
N PRO A 20 -11.44 4.88 1.59
CA PRO A 20 -12.82 4.70 1.17
C PRO A 20 -13.60 3.84 2.17
N ALA A 21 -14.87 4.19 2.39
CA ALA A 21 -15.73 3.51 3.34
C ALA A 21 -15.73 1.98 3.13
N GLY A 22 -15.55 1.21 4.20
CA GLY A 22 -15.54 -0.25 4.17
C GLY A 22 -14.21 -0.90 3.73
N ALA A 23 -13.12 -0.14 3.61
CA ALA A 23 -11.80 -0.70 3.37
C ALA A 23 -11.34 -1.61 4.54
N ASP A 24 -10.72 -2.75 4.22
CA ASP A 24 -10.15 -3.68 5.20
C ASP A 24 -8.80 -3.16 5.75
N VAL A 25 -8.86 -2.21 6.68
CA VAL A 25 -7.67 -1.59 7.28
C VAL A 25 -6.86 -2.58 8.11
N LEU A 26 -7.52 -3.57 8.73
CA LEU A 26 -6.82 -4.62 9.48
C LEU A 26 -5.99 -5.50 8.54
N GLY A 27 -6.54 -5.91 7.39
CA GLY A 27 -5.82 -6.62 6.35
C GLY A 27 -4.60 -5.83 5.82
N LEU A 28 -4.76 -4.51 5.69
CA LEU A 28 -3.66 -3.61 5.28
C LEU A 28 -2.59 -3.48 6.37
N ALA A 29 -2.98 -3.44 7.65
CA ALA A 29 -2.04 -3.43 8.77
C ALA A 29 -1.21 -4.73 8.86
N ARG A 30 -1.83 -5.89 8.62
CA ARG A 30 -1.16 -7.21 8.64
C ARG A 30 -0.01 -7.33 7.63
N ALA A 31 0.05 -6.46 6.63
CA ALA A 31 1.15 -6.44 5.67
C ALA A 31 2.44 -5.81 6.24
N TRP A 32 2.32 -4.93 7.24
CA TRP A 32 3.44 -4.12 7.77
C TRP A 32 3.78 -4.42 9.22
N PHE A 33 2.81 -4.88 10.02
CA PHE A 33 2.98 -5.09 11.44
C PHE A 33 2.81 -6.56 11.82
N VAL A 34 3.50 -6.97 12.89
CA VAL A 34 3.41 -8.31 13.46
C VAL A 34 2.22 -8.33 14.41
N ASP A 35 1.24 -9.21 14.14
CA ASP A 35 0.02 -9.38 14.95
C ASP A 35 -0.80 -8.09 15.25
N PRO A 36 -1.15 -7.28 14.22
CA PRO A 36 -2.09 -6.19 14.42
C PRO A 36 -3.50 -6.76 14.68
N GLY A 37 -4.28 -6.04 15.49
CA GLY A 37 -5.59 -6.53 15.89
C GLY A 37 -6.42 -5.48 16.61
N TRP A 38 -7.74 -5.70 16.61
CA TRP A 38 -8.67 -4.88 17.37
C TRP A 38 -8.55 -5.20 18.86
N THR A 39 -8.19 -4.18 19.64
CA THR A 39 -8.29 -4.23 21.11
C THR A 39 -9.71 -3.88 21.56
N ARG A 40 -10.39 -3.05 20.77
CA ARG A 40 -11.81 -2.76 20.86
C ARG A 40 -12.37 -2.73 19.44
N GLU A 41 -13.32 -3.59 19.13
CA GLU A 41 -13.97 -3.56 17.83
C GLU A 41 -14.82 -2.30 17.66
N PRO A 42 -14.90 -1.75 16.44
CA PRO A 42 -15.82 -0.67 16.14
C PRO A 42 -17.25 -1.18 16.18
N ALA A 43 -18.13 -0.42 16.83
CA ALA A 43 -19.55 -0.74 16.89
C ALA A 43 -20.33 0.15 15.94
N ALA A 44 -21.17 -0.48 15.11
CA ALA A 44 -22.17 0.22 14.34
C ALA A 44 -23.11 0.99 15.29
N PRO A 45 -23.69 2.12 14.84
CA PRO A 45 -24.69 2.81 15.61
C PRO A 45 -25.86 1.87 15.91
N GLU A 46 -26.36 1.88 17.14
CA GLU A 46 -27.55 1.09 17.47
C GLU A 46 -28.70 1.49 16.53
N PRO A 47 -29.45 0.51 15.99
CA PRO A 47 -30.57 0.82 15.12
C PRO A 47 -31.54 1.73 15.86
N ALA A 48 -31.84 2.86 15.23
CA ALA A 48 -32.82 3.81 15.73
C ALA A 48 -34.12 3.05 16.11
N PRO A 49 -34.70 3.31 17.30
CA PRO A 49 -35.97 2.68 17.67
C PRO A 49 -37.01 2.94 16.58
N ALA A 50 -37.86 1.93 16.32
CA ALA A 50 -38.85 1.98 15.25
C ALA A 50 -39.66 3.30 15.32
N MET A 51 -39.74 4.02 14.20
CA MET A 51 -40.44 5.30 14.14
C MET A 51 -41.89 5.15 14.62
N PRO A 52 -42.35 5.95 15.60
CA PRO A 52 -43.77 5.98 15.95
C PRO A 52 -44.57 6.55 14.77
N THR A 53 -45.49 5.75 14.24
CA THR A 53 -46.34 6.14 13.12
C THR A 53 -47.51 7.02 13.60
N GLY A 54 -47.70 8.18 12.96
CA GLY A 54 -48.84 9.06 13.23
C GLY A 54 -48.61 10.51 12.79
N ALA A 55 -49.68 11.24 12.47
CA ALA A 55 -49.63 12.63 12.01
C ALA A 55 -48.91 13.60 12.97
N ARG A 56 -48.84 13.25 14.27
CA ARG A 56 -48.16 13.99 15.34
C ARG A 56 -46.64 13.82 15.39
N PHE A 57 -46.07 12.93 14.57
CA PHE A 57 -44.62 12.65 14.54
C PHE A 57 -43.97 13.00 13.20
N ARG A 58 -44.68 13.71 12.30
CA ARG A 58 -44.08 14.28 11.08
C ARG A 58 -43.00 15.30 11.48
N GLY A 59 -41.73 14.97 11.22
CA GLY A 59 -40.58 15.83 11.49
C GLY A 59 -39.70 15.39 12.65
N VAL A 60 -40.02 14.26 13.33
CA VAL A 60 -39.11 13.68 14.32
C VAL A 60 -37.97 12.98 13.60
N VAL A 61 -36.77 13.56 13.69
CA VAL A 61 -35.53 12.87 13.32
C VAL A 61 -35.18 11.93 14.47
N VAL A 62 -35.25 10.62 14.23
CA VAL A 62 -34.75 9.64 15.19
C VAL A 62 -33.25 9.57 15.00
N ASP A 63 -32.53 10.07 16.00
CA ASP A 63 -31.07 10.05 15.98
C ASP A 63 -30.60 8.61 16.19
N ALA A 64 -29.80 8.10 15.26
CA ALA A 64 -29.12 6.83 15.46
C ALA A 64 -28.08 7.03 16.57
N GLY A 65 -27.89 6.02 17.43
CA GLY A 65 -26.92 6.14 18.53
C GLY A 65 -25.52 6.52 18.02
N PRO A 66 -24.67 7.15 18.85
CA PRO A 66 -23.36 7.61 18.40
C PRO A 66 -22.49 6.43 17.93
N VAL A 67 -21.83 6.58 16.77
CA VAL A 67 -20.85 5.61 16.29
C VAL A 67 -19.73 5.52 17.32
N ARG A 68 -19.43 4.29 17.79
CA ARG A 68 -18.34 4.09 18.75
C ARG A 68 -17.08 3.65 18.00
N PRO A 69 -16.05 4.50 17.89
CA PRO A 69 -14.84 4.15 17.17
C PRO A 69 -14.13 2.97 17.86
N GLY A 70 -13.63 2.05 17.06
CA GLY A 70 -12.76 0.97 17.51
C GLY A 70 -11.37 1.49 17.89
N ALA A 71 -10.58 0.61 18.51
CA ALA A 71 -9.17 0.82 18.78
C ALA A 71 -8.37 -0.38 18.27
N MET A 72 -7.54 -0.16 17.25
CA MET A 72 -6.70 -1.18 16.63
C MET A 72 -5.26 -1.00 17.06
N ARG A 73 -4.66 -2.05 17.62
CA ARG A 73 -3.21 -2.12 17.84
C ARG A 73 -2.53 -2.42 16.51
N LEU A 74 -1.53 -1.62 16.15
CA LEU A 74 -0.65 -1.91 15.02
C LEU A 74 0.52 -2.76 15.51
N ASP A 75 1.23 -2.29 16.52
CA ASP A 75 2.26 -3.01 17.26
C ASP A 75 2.27 -2.57 18.74
N GLU A 76 3.31 -2.90 19.50
CA GLU A 76 3.43 -2.51 20.91
C GLU A 76 3.50 -0.98 21.12
N ALA A 77 3.97 -0.24 20.11
CA ALA A 77 4.29 1.18 20.19
C ALA A 77 3.35 2.08 19.35
N ALA A 78 2.37 1.50 18.65
CA ALA A 78 1.45 2.25 17.79
C ALA A 78 0.03 1.65 17.76
N ALA A 79 -0.98 2.52 17.75
CA ALA A 79 -2.39 2.16 17.58
C ALA A 79 -3.13 3.14 16.65
N LEU A 80 -4.33 2.75 16.22
CA LEU A 80 -5.29 3.59 15.50
C LEU A 80 -6.64 3.61 16.23
N VAL A 81 -7.33 4.75 16.12
CA VAL A 81 -8.72 4.90 16.57
C VAL A 81 -9.59 5.24 15.36
N GLY A 82 -10.67 4.47 15.18
CA GLY A 82 -11.57 4.57 14.04
C GLY A 82 -12.32 3.25 13.80
N PRO A 83 -13.09 3.12 12.71
CA PRO A 83 -13.43 4.17 11.76
C PRO A 83 -14.30 5.27 12.38
N LEU A 84 -14.08 6.50 11.93
CA LEU A 84 -15.04 7.60 12.06
C LEU A 84 -15.54 7.94 10.65
N PRO A 85 -16.80 7.59 10.32
CA PRO A 85 -17.32 7.78 8.97
C PRO A 85 -17.54 9.26 8.66
N VAL A 86 -17.24 9.65 7.43
CA VAL A 86 -17.55 10.96 6.84
C VAL A 86 -18.33 10.72 5.57
N ALA A 87 -19.55 11.27 5.54
CA ALA A 87 -20.42 11.17 4.37
C ALA A 87 -19.87 12.01 3.19
N ALA A 88 -20.23 11.60 1.97
CA ALA A 88 -19.67 12.21 0.76
C ALA A 88 -20.06 13.69 0.57
N ASP A 89 -21.23 14.08 1.05
CA ASP A 89 -21.72 15.46 1.08
C ASP A 89 -21.02 16.32 2.14
N GLU A 90 -20.54 15.71 3.23
CA GLU A 90 -19.74 16.39 4.26
C GLU A 90 -18.26 16.55 3.90
N ALA A 91 -17.71 15.68 3.04
CA ALA A 91 -16.29 15.63 2.74
C ALA A 91 -15.74 16.99 2.25
N HIS A 92 -16.45 17.64 1.32
CA HIS A 92 -16.04 18.94 0.79
C HIS A 92 -16.05 20.05 1.86
N ALA A 93 -17.08 20.08 2.71
CA ALA A 93 -17.18 21.04 3.80
C ALA A 93 -16.05 20.87 4.84
N ARG A 94 -15.48 19.65 4.92
CA ARG A 94 -14.33 19.32 5.78
C ARG A 94 -12.98 19.48 5.09
N GLY A 95 -12.93 20.02 3.87
CA GLY A 95 -11.69 20.18 3.12
C GLY A 95 -11.08 18.88 2.61
N LEU A 96 -11.87 17.80 2.56
CA LEU A 96 -11.46 16.51 1.99
C LEU A 96 -11.88 16.42 0.51
N PRO A 97 -11.17 15.63 -0.30
CA PRO A 97 -11.62 15.24 -1.64
C PRO A 97 -13.01 14.58 -1.61
N PRO A 98 -13.79 14.70 -2.70
CA PRO A 98 -15.14 14.15 -2.76
C PRO A 98 -15.13 12.62 -2.62
N GLY A 99 -15.96 12.09 -1.72
CA GLY A 99 -16.07 10.65 -1.47
C GLY A 99 -16.55 10.34 -0.06
N GLY A 100 -17.05 9.12 0.16
CA GLY A 100 -17.32 8.61 1.51
C GLY A 100 -16.05 8.05 2.12
N TRP A 101 -15.68 8.53 3.31
CA TRP A 101 -14.41 8.22 3.95
C TRP A 101 -14.61 7.58 5.32
N ASP A 102 -13.78 6.59 5.65
CA ASP A 102 -13.56 6.15 7.02
C ASP A 102 -12.23 6.73 7.51
N LEU A 103 -12.29 7.52 8.58
CA LEU A 103 -11.12 8.15 9.18
C LEU A 103 -10.54 7.30 10.32
N TYR A 104 -9.20 7.18 10.34
CA TYR A 104 -8.43 6.48 11.36
C TYR A 104 -7.31 7.39 11.85
N GLY A 105 -7.36 7.81 13.12
CA GLY A 105 -6.30 8.62 13.71
C GLY A 105 -5.26 7.77 14.42
N THR A 106 -3.98 8.14 14.28
CA THR A 106 -2.91 7.58 15.12
C THR A 106 -3.21 7.83 16.59
N ALA A 107 -3.01 6.82 17.41
CA ALA A 107 -3.08 6.92 18.85
C ALA A 107 -1.78 6.39 19.44
N ASP A 108 -1.35 7.05 20.52
CA ASP A 108 -0.33 6.47 21.39
C ASP A 108 -0.94 5.23 22.07
N PRO A 109 -0.35 4.04 22.00
CA PRO A 109 -0.83 2.88 22.75
C PRO A 109 -0.94 3.17 24.25
N THR A 110 -0.17 4.13 24.79
CA THR A 110 -0.18 4.55 26.20
C THR A 110 -1.29 5.54 26.55
N SER A 111 -1.99 6.11 25.57
CA SER A 111 -3.31 6.72 25.82
C SER A 111 -4.37 5.68 26.24
N VAL A 112 -3.99 4.38 26.26
CA VAL A 112 -4.71 3.25 26.89
C VAL A 112 -4.01 2.78 28.18
N ARG A 113 -2.76 3.15 28.46
CA ARG A 113 -2.01 2.91 29.73
C ARG A 113 -0.94 3.98 29.98
N VAL A 114 -1.06 4.72 31.08
CA VAL A 114 -0.53 6.07 31.33
C VAL A 114 1.02 6.25 31.41
N ASP A 115 1.87 5.22 31.37
CA ASP A 115 3.27 5.36 31.87
C ASP A 115 4.43 4.88 30.95
N GLU A 116 4.31 4.94 29.61
CA GLU A 116 5.42 4.52 28.72
C GLU A 116 6.04 5.66 27.88
N PRO A 117 7.34 5.58 27.56
CA PRO A 117 8.06 6.64 26.86
C PRO A 117 7.63 6.75 25.40
N ALA A 118 7.77 7.97 24.85
CA ALA A 118 7.38 8.31 23.48
C ALA A 118 7.95 7.33 22.43
N PRO A 119 7.21 7.06 21.34
CA PRO A 119 7.63 6.11 20.31
C PRO A 119 8.97 6.51 19.68
N THR A 120 9.84 5.53 19.48
CA THR A 120 11.13 5.75 18.79
C THR A 120 10.94 6.21 17.35
N ASP A 121 11.90 6.96 16.79
CA ASP A 121 11.88 7.44 15.40
C ASP A 121 11.62 6.33 14.36
N ALA A 122 12.06 5.11 14.65
CA ALA A 122 11.87 3.97 13.76
C ALA A 122 10.40 3.52 13.67
N VAL A 123 9.69 3.52 14.80
CA VAL A 123 8.24 3.21 14.86
C VAL A 123 7.46 4.29 14.12
N SER A 124 7.73 5.56 14.41
CA SER A 124 7.07 6.69 13.76
C SER A 124 7.25 6.66 12.23
N ARG A 125 8.48 6.37 11.74
CA ARG A 125 8.72 6.20 10.29
C ARG A 125 7.97 5.01 9.69
N ARG A 126 7.87 3.89 10.41
CA ARG A 126 7.12 2.71 9.94
C ARG A 126 5.63 3.02 9.83
N VAL A 127 5.04 3.63 10.86
CA VAL A 127 3.63 4.03 10.86
C VAL A 127 3.35 5.02 9.74
N SER A 128 4.14 6.09 9.60
CA SER A 128 3.97 7.05 8.50
C SER A 128 4.11 6.40 7.12
N GLY A 129 5.10 5.51 6.95
CA GLY A 129 5.26 4.74 5.72
C GLY A 129 4.03 3.87 5.41
N TRP A 130 3.48 3.21 6.43
CA TRP A 130 2.27 2.39 6.29
C TRP A 130 1.03 3.23 5.96
N LEU A 131 0.85 4.39 6.59
CA LEU A 131 -0.27 5.30 6.31
C LEU A 131 -0.25 5.71 4.82
N VAL A 132 0.91 6.13 4.30
CA VAL A 132 1.08 6.53 2.90
C VAL A 132 0.87 5.34 1.96
N ALA A 133 1.45 4.17 2.25
CA ALA A 133 1.29 2.98 1.42
C ALA A 133 -0.17 2.51 1.37
N THR A 134 -0.87 2.59 2.51
CA THR A 134 -2.29 2.23 2.65
C THR A 134 -3.16 3.21 1.87
N ALA A 135 -2.99 4.52 2.09
CA ALA A 135 -3.69 5.56 1.35
C ALA A 135 -3.47 5.40 -0.16
N ARG A 136 -2.23 5.15 -0.61
CA ARG A 136 -1.94 4.90 -2.03
C ARG A 136 -2.70 3.71 -2.58
N ARG A 137 -2.68 2.58 -1.87
CA ARG A 137 -3.33 1.33 -2.30
C ARG A 137 -4.85 1.46 -2.37
N THR A 138 -5.45 2.18 -1.44
CA THR A 138 -6.90 2.35 -1.37
C THR A 138 -7.41 3.58 -2.11
N ARG A 139 -6.53 4.38 -2.74
CA ARG A 139 -6.86 5.73 -3.25
C ARG A 139 -7.42 6.65 -2.15
N GLY A 140 -6.92 6.46 -0.93
CA GLY A 140 -7.15 7.30 0.22
C GLY A 140 -6.19 8.48 0.31
N LEU A 141 -6.13 9.07 1.49
CA LEU A 141 -5.32 10.24 1.79
C LEU A 141 -4.79 10.19 3.23
N VAL A 142 -3.82 11.04 3.51
CA VAL A 142 -3.25 11.24 4.84
C VAL A 142 -3.39 12.72 5.21
N VAL A 143 -3.95 12.99 6.39
CA VAL A 143 -3.95 14.32 6.99
C VAL A 143 -2.88 14.33 8.08
N PRO A 144 -1.81 15.12 7.95
CA PRO A 144 -0.79 15.25 8.99
C PRO A 144 -1.36 15.84 10.29
N ALA A 145 -0.69 15.57 11.41
CA ALA A 145 -1.09 16.06 12.73
C ALA A 145 -1.16 17.59 12.82
N ASP A 146 -0.27 18.29 12.13
CA ASP A 146 -0.24 19.76 12.04
C ASP A 146 -1.26 20.34 11.07
N ARG A 147 -1.96 19.47 10.31
CA ARG A 147 -2.93 19.81 9.27
C ARG A 147 -2.40 20.77 8.21
N ALA A 148 -1.07 20.81 8.01
CA ALA A 148 -0.44 21.75 7.08
C ALA A 148 -0.97 21.57 5.65
N SER A 149 -1.06 20.32 5.18
CA SER A 149 -1.68 19.99 3.90
C SER A 149 -2.17 18.55 3.86
N VAL A 150 -3.32 18.32 3.19
CA VAL A 150 -3.81 16.96 2.93
C VAL A 150 -2.93 16.31 1.87
N LEU A 151 -2.26 15.22 2.24
CA LEU A 151 -1.47 14.41 1.32
C LEU A 151 -2.38 13.40 0.62
N VAL A 152 -2.48 13.50 -0.70
CA VAL A 152 -3.14 12.50 -1.56
C VAL A 152 -2.04 11.77 -2.32
N PRO A 153 -1.60 10.57 -1.87
CA PRO A 153 -0.51 9.87 -2.52
C PRO A 153 -0.87 9.47 -3.95
N ASP A 154 0.07 9.57 -4.87
CA ASP A 154 -0.14 9.12 -6.25
C ASP A 154 -0.38 7.59 -6.29
N PRO A 155 -1.59 7.12 -6.67
CA PRO A 155 -1.92 5.70 -6.68
C PRO A 155 -1.05 4.89 -7.65
N GLY A 156 -0.45 5.53 -8.66
CA GLY A 156 0.38 4.90 -9.65
C GLY A 156 1.87 4.79 -9.27
N GLN A 157 2.36 5.45 -8.22
CA GLN A 157 3.80 5.51 -7.92
C GLN A 157 4.45 4.13 -7.72
N GLY A 158 3.70 3.16 -7.18
CA GLY A 158 4.19 1.82 -6.81
C GLY A 158 4.06 0.75 -7.91
N VAL A 159 4.69 0.95 -9.07
CA VAL A 159 4.65 -0.05 -10.16
C VAL A 159 5.62 -1.22 -9.97
N ASP A 160 6.63 -1.06 -9.12
CA ASP A 160 7.64 -2.08 -8.83
C ASP A 160 7.02 -3.30 -8.14
N LEU A 161 7.51 -4.48 -8.53
CA LEU A 161 7.06 -5.77 -8.00
C LEU A 161 8.27 -6.59 -7.55
N THR A 162 8.10 -7.35 -6.47
CA THR A 162 9.09 -8.34 -6.02
C THR A 162 8.42 -9.69 -5.88
N LEU A 163 8.88 -10.68 -6.67
CA LEU A 163 8.52 -12.07 -6.45
C LEU A 163 9.50 -12.69 -5.46
N TRP A 164 8.94 -13.35 -4.47
CA TRP A 164 9.65 -14.16 -3.49
C TRP A 164 9.42 -15.63 -3.81
N SER A 165 10.50 -16.38 -4.08
CA SER A 165 10.44 -17.83 -4.28
C SER A 165 11.53 -18.59 -3.51
N ALA A 166 11.28 -19.88 -3.26
CA ALA A 166 12.28 -20.83 -2.78
C ALA A 166 13.23 -21.29 -3.89
N VAL A 167 12.85 -21.12 -5.16
CA VAL A 167 13.57 -21.65 -6.32
C VAL A 167 14.34 -20.52 -7.03
N PRO A 168 15.68 -20.55 -7.04
CA PRO A 168 16.52 -19.63 -7.81
C PRO A 168 16.61 -20.08 -9.27
N LEU A 169 16.53 -19.13 -10.22
CA LEU A 169 16.78 -19.39 -11.64
C LEU A 169 18.27 -19.21 -11.96
N THR A 170 18.74 -19.95 -12.96
CA THR A 170 20.02 -19.63 -13.58
C THR A 170 19.92 -18.31 -14.36
N PRO A 171 21.03 -17.59 -14.60
CA PRO A 171 21.01 -16.40 -15.45
C PRO A 171 20.42 -16.64 -16.85
N ALA A 172 20.68 -17.82 -17.44
CA ALA A 172 20.14 -18.20 -18.74
C ALA A 172 18.63 -18.38 -18.72
N ASP A 173 18.11 -19.11 -17.71
CA ASP A 173 16.67 -19.33 -17.54
C ASP A 173 15.95 -18.02 -17.22
N LEU A 174 16.56 -17.14 -16.42
CA LEU A 174 15.99 -15.81 -16.14
C LEU A 174 15.78 -15.02 -17.44
N VAL A 175 16.77 -15.00 -18.33
CA VAL A 175 16.65 -14.34 -19.63
C VAL A 175 15.55 -14.99 -20.48
N ALA A 176 15.49 -16.32 -20.52
CA ALA A 176 14.51 -17.06 -21.29
C ALA A 176 13.06 -16.78 -20.83
N VAL A 177 12.84 -16.69 -19.52
CA VAL A 177 11.53 -16.41 -18.92
C VAL A 177 11.10 -14.96 -19.11
N VAL A 178 12.02 -14.01 -18.93
CA VAL A 178 11.70 -12.57 -18.86
C VAL A 178 11.61 -11.92 -20.23
N ARG A 179 12.48 -12.30 -21.18
CA ARG A 179 12.59 -11.66 -22.50
C ARG A 179 11.26 -11.62 -23.28
N PRO A 180 10.43 -12.68 -23.32
CA PRO A 180 9.14 -12.63 -24.03
C PRO A 180 8.16 -11.59 -23.48
N ALA A 181 8.26 -11.22 -22.20
CA ALA A 181 7.39 -10.23 -21.58
C ALA A 181 7.82 -8.77 -21.86
N MET A 182 9.06 -8.56 -22.34
CA MET A 182 9.69 -7.26 -22.58
C MET A 182 9.65 -6.85 -24.07
N VAL A 183 8.50 -7.01 -24.70
CA VAL A 183 8.30 -6.65 -26.12
C VAL A 183 8.59 -5.16 -26.34
N GLY A 184 9.36 -4.85 -27.39
CA GLY A 184 9.74 -3.47 -27.73
C GLY A 184 10.97 -2.94 -26.97
N ALA A 185 11.53 -3.71 -26.05
CA ALA A 185 12.76 -3.35 -25.35
C ALA A 185 14.00 -3.89 -26.06
N ARG A 186 15.12 -3.20 -25.91
CA ARG A 186 16.45 -3.79 -26.13
C ARG A 186 16.91 -4.45 -24.84
N VAL A 187 16.88 -5.78 -24.80
CA VAL A 187 17.30 -6.57 -23.64
C VAL A 187 18.81 -6.82 -23.70
N GLY A 188 19.53 -6.34 -22.70
CA GLY A 188 20.98 -6.55 -22.57
C GLY A 188 21.36 -7.98 -22.20
N ALA A 189 22.67 -8.27 -22.20
CA ALA A 189 23.18 -9.51 -21.62
C ALA A 189 22.97 -9.50 -20.08
N PRO A 190 22.75 -10.67 -19.46
CA PRO A 190 22.66 -10.74 -18.00
C PRO A 190 24.00 -10.38 -17.36
N GLU A 191 23.96 -9.44 -16.41
CA GLU A 191 25.09 -9.09 -15.55
C GLU A 191 25.08 -10.03 -14.34
N VAL A 192 26.13 -10.85 -14.21
CA VAL A 192 26.24 -11.84 -13.15
C VAL A 192 27.18 -11.30 -12.08
N GLY A 193 26.75 -11.32 -10.82
CA GLY A 193 27.56 -10.87 -9.68
C GLY A 193 28.58 -11.91 -9.21
N GLU A 194 29.23 -11.63 -8.09
CA GLU A 194 30.19 -12.57 -7.49
C GLU A 194 29.49 -13.75 -6.82
N SER A 195 30.05 -14.94 -7.01
CA SER A 195 29.56 -16.15 -6.33
C SER A 195 30.12 -16.21 -4.90
N THR A 196 29.24 -16.16 -3.91
CA THR A 196 29.60 -16.42 -2.51
C THR A 196 29.42 -17.91 -2.20
N GLY A 197 30.39 -18.71 -2.62
CA GLY A 197 30.43 -20.15 -2.34
C GLY A 197 29.40 -20.96 -3.16
N SER A 198 28.57 -21.75 -2.46
CA SER A 198 27.60 -22.68 -3.09
C SER A 198 26.24 -22.04 -3.38
N ALA A 199 26.05 -20.74 -3.11
CA ALA A 199 24.79 -20.06 -3.37
C ALA A 199 24.64 -19.74 -4.88
N PRO A 200 23.43 -19.81 -5.43
CA PRO A 200 23.12 -19.26 -6.75
C PRO A 200 23.60 -17.82 -6.88
N VAL A 201 24.19 -17.52 -8.04
CA VAL A 201 24.85 -16.25 -8.29
C VAL A 201 23.80 -15.17 -8.53
N PRO A 202 23.89 -13.99 -7.88
CA PRO A 202 22.99 -12.90 -8.15
C PRO A 202 23.11 -12.46 -9.61
N CYS A 203 21.99 -12.08 -10.22
CA CYS A 203 21.92 -11.73 -11.63
C CYS A 203 21.07 -10.48 -11.82
N ARG A 204 21.48 -9.60 -12.74
CA ARG A 204 20.74 -8.43 -13.18
C ARG A 204 20.49 -8.51 -14.68
N LEU A 205 19.26 -8.23 -15.10
CA LEU A 205 18.87 -8.12 -16.48
C LEU A 205 18.24 -6.74 -16.71
N THR A 206 18.76 -6.00 -17.68
CA THR A 206 18.29 -4.65 -18.01
C THR A 206 17.66 -4.66 -19.41
N ALA A 207 16.46 -4.10 -19.50
CA ALA A 207 15.74 -3.91 -20.75
C ALA A 207 15.44 -2.42 -20.94
N THR A 208 15.94 -1.86 -22.04
CA THR A 208 15.85 -0.42 -22.32
C THR A 208 14.79 -0.12 -23.36
N PHE A 209 13.93 0.84 -23.04
CA PHE A 209 12.90 1.41 -23.91
C PHE A 209 13.32 2.81 -24.35
N GLU A 210 13.01 3.17 -25.58
CA GLU A 210 13.43 4.45 -26.17
C GLU A 210 12.83 5.65 -25.42
N TYR A 211 11.55 5.56 -25.03
CA TYR A 211 10.80 6.68 -24.44
C TYR A 211 10.40 6.47 -22.98
N ASP A 212 10.55 5.25 -22.47
CA ASP A 212 10.02 4.88 -21.15
C ASP A 212 11.12 4.56 -20.13
N GLY A 213 12.41 4.69 -20.48
CA GLY A 213 13.50 4.36 -19.58
C GLY A 213 13.80 2.86 -19.56
N GLN A 214 14.05 2.28 -18.39
CA GLN A 214 14.54 0.90 -18.26
C GLN A 214 13.67 0.07 -17.32
N VAL A 215 13.52 -1.21 -17.64
CA VAL A 215 13.04 -2.23 -16.70
C VAL A 215 14.23 -3.08 -16.28
N VAL A 216 14.45 -3.16 -14.97
CA VAL A 216 15.56 -3.89 -14.37
C VAL A 216 15.01 -5.04 -13.54
N VAL A 217 15.40 -6.27 -13.88
CA VAL A 217 15.11 -7.47 -13.11
C VAL A 217 16.36 -7.89 -12.37
N THR A 218 16.30 -7.99 -11.06
CA THR A 218 17.42 -8.47 -10.22
C THR A 218 16.99 -9.70 -9.44
N LEU A 219 17.76 -10.79 -9.58
CA LEU A 219 17.68 -11.98 -8.75
C LEU A 219 18.79 -11.92 -7.70
N ALA A 220 18.41 -11.98 -6.42
CA ALA A 220 19.36 -12.12 -5.32
C ALA A 220 18.72 -12.81 -4.12
N ARG A 221 19.55 -13.47 -3.31
CA ARG A 221 19.13 -13.96 -1.99
C ARG A 221 18.96 -12.76 -1.06
N SER A 222 17.83 -12.69 -0.37
CA SER A 222 17.59 -11.69 0.67
C SER A 222 17.76 -12.32 2.04
N THR A 223 18.34 -11.56 2.98
CA THR A 223 18.32 -11.88 4.41
C THR A 223 17.18 -11.17 5.15
N THR A 224 16.61 -10.13 4.53
CA THR A 224 15.47 -9.39 5.06
C THR A 224 14.22 -9.73 4.25
N LEU A 225 13.18 -10.22 4.92
CA LEU A 225 11.87 -10.52 4.33
C LEU A 225 10.85 -9.44 4.74
N PRO A 226 9.94 -9.02 3.84
CA PRO A 226 8.77 -8.24 4.20
C PRO A 226 7.92 -8.93 5.27
N VAL A 227 7.34 -8.16 6.19
CA VAL A 227 6.52 -8.68 7.30
C VAL A 227 5.36 -9.52 6.78
N VAL A 228 4.70 -9.10 5.69
CA VAL A 228 3.60 -9.87 5.10
C VAL A 228 3.95 -11.33 4.78
N LEU A 229 5.21 -11.61 4.43
CA LEU A 229 5.66 -12.98 4.11
C LEU A 229 5.82 -13.86 5.34
N THR A 230 5.88 -13.29 6.55
CA THR A 230 5.94 -14.07 7.80
C THR A 230 4.64 -14.84 8.06
N THR A 231 3.55 -14.42 7.44
CA THR A 231 2.23 -15.07 7.50
C THR A 231 2.06 -16.17 6.44
N ILE A 232 3.04 -16.32 5.54
CA ILE A 232 2.99 -17.23 4.39
C ILE A 232 3.97 -18.38 4.64
N ASP A 233 3.62 -19.59 4.18
CA ASP A 233 4.53 -20.73 4.26
C ASP A 233 5.88 -20.39 3.60
N TRP A 234 6.97 -20.68 4.30
CA TRP A 234 8.32 -20.36 3.83
C TRP A 234 8.65 -21.00 2.47
N ARG A 235 8.00 -22.11 2.09
CA ARG A 235 8.16 -22.73 0.77
C ARG A 235 7.53 -21.90 -0.34
N ALA A 236 6.49 -21.13 -0.03
CA ALA A 236 5.77 -20.27 -0.95
C ALA A 236 6.36 -18.85 -1.04
N SER A 237 7.39 -18.52 -0.25
CA SER A 237 8.08 -17.23 -0.31
C SER A 237 9.59 -17.39 -0.48
N GLY A 238 10.22 -18.29 0.25
CA GLY A 238 11.65 -18.57 0.17
C GLY A 238 12.55 -17.33 0.34
N PRO A 239 13.88 -17.51 0.23
CA PRO A 239 14.82 -16.42 0.43
C PRO A 239 15.19 -15.68 -0.87
N TRP A 240 14.73 -16.13 -2.04
CA TRP A 240 15.13 -15.54 -3.33
C TRP A 240 14.14 -14.47 -3.76
N ALA A 241 14.66 -13.27 -3.97
CA ALA A 241 13.89 -12.12 -4.40
C ALA A 241 14.22 -11.77 -5.86
N TYR A 242 13.19 -11.84 -6.70
CA TYR A 242 13.20 -11.33 -8.06
C TYR A 242 12.57 -9.94 -8.06
N ARG A 243 13.40 -8.91 -8.02
CA ARG A 243 12.97 -7.51 -8.00
C ARG A 243 12.81 -7.02 -9.43
N VAL A 244 11.59 -6.72 -9.83
CA VAL A 244 11.23 -6.16 -11.13
C VAL A 244 10.95 -4.67 -10.92
N ARG A 245 11.87 -3.81 -11.38
CA ARG A 245 11.83 -2.38 -11.13
C ARG A 245 11.81 -1.57 -12.40
N TRP A 246 11.06 -0.47 -12.39
CA TRP A 246 11.13 0.55 -13.42
C TRP A 246 12.13 1.64 -13.04
N ARG A 247 12.94 2.07 -14.01
CA ARG A 247 13.86 3.20 -13.92
C ARG A 247 13.47 4.20 -15.00
N PRO A 248 12.74 5.27 -14.66
CA PRO A 248 12.36 6.29 -15.63
C PRO A 248 13.60 7.00 -16.19
N ILE A 249 13.41 7.73 -17.30
CA ILE A 249 14.45 8.58 -17.88
C ILE A 249 14.88 9.67 -16.90
N ASP A 250 13.90 10.27 -16.20
CA ASP A 250 14.12 11.21 -15.12
C ASP A 250 13.82 10.53 -13.77
N PRO A 251 14.84 10.19 -12.97
CA PRO A 251 14.66 9.50 -11.69
C PRO A 251 14.06 10.40 -10.60
N ASP A 252 14.13 11.73 -10.70
CA ASP A 252 13.65 12.63 -9.66
C ASP A 252 12.11 12.60 -9.57
N GLU A 253 11.44 12.32 -10.69
CA GLU A 253 9.99 12.13 -10.79
C GLU A 253 9.47 10.97 -9.92
N LEU A 254 10.31 9.97 -9.58
CA LEU A 254 9.89 8.87 -8.70
C LEU A 254 9.50 9.35 -7.31
N GLY A 255 10.11 10.44 -6.82
CA GLY A 255 9.86 11.00 -5.50
C GLY A 255 8.71 12.01 -5.46
N SER A 256 8.19 12.41 -6.63
CA SER A 256 7.15 13.44 -6.72
C SER A 256 5.76 12.83 -6.50
N GLU A 257 4.95 13.46 -5.65
CA GLU A 257 3.52 13.15 -5.51
C GLU A 257 2.67 13.83 -6.59
N GLN A 258 3.28 14.72 -7.39
CA GLN A 258 2.67 15.36 -8.55
C GLN A 258 3.60 15.22 -9.75
N PRO A 259 3.79 14.00 -10.28
CA PRO A 259 4.71 13.77 -11.38
C PRO A 259 4.22 14.43 -12.67
N SER A 260 5.14 14.71 -13.60
CA SER A 260 4.76 15.26 -14.89
C SER A 260 3.86 14.30 -15.69
N ARG A 261 3.07 14.84 -16.62
CA ARG A 261 2.22 14.02 -17.50
C ARG A 261 3.03 13.02 -18.33
N LEU A 262 4.24 13.39 -18.75
CA LEU A 262 5.12 12.48 -19.51
C LEU A 262 5.58 11.30 -18.65
N HIS A 263 5.92 11.54 -17.39
CA HIS A 263 6.24 10.48 -16.44
C HIS A 263 5.05 9.53 -16.23
N VAL A 264 3.85 10.07 -16.02
CA VAL A 264 2.62 9.27 -15.87
C VAL A 264 2.36 8.41 -17.10
N ILE A 265 2.45 8.97 -18.31
CA ILE A 265 2.29 8.22 -19.56
C ILE A 265 3.32 7.10 -19.70
N ALA A 266 4.59 7.39 -19.42
CA ALA A 266 5.66 6.39 -19.50
C ALA A 266 5.42 5.25 -18.49
N ARG A 267 5.02 5.61 -17.28
CA ARG A 267 4.66 4.66 -16.22
C ARG A 267 3.48 3.78 -16.62
N ASP A 268 2.42 4.36 -17.16
CA ASP A 268 1.21 3.62 -17.56
C ASP A 268 1.49 2.64 -18.71
N ARG A 269 2.44 2.96 -19.60
CA ARG A 269 2.91 2.04 -20.65
C ARG A 269 3.75 0.89 -20.08
N VAL A 270 4.56 1.17 -19.06
CA VAL A 270 5.51 0.21 -18.49
C VAL A 270 4.88 -0.69 -17.41
N ALA A 271 3.92 -0.20 -16.63
CA ALA A 271 3.30 -0.98 -15.54
C ALA A 271 2.73 -2.34 -15.99
N PRO A 272 2.02 -2.45 -17.13
CA PRO A 272 1.56 -3.73 -17.64
C PRO A 272 2.68 -4.72 -17.97
N MET A 273 3.84 -4.20 -18.35
CA MET A 273 5.01 -5.01 -18.66
C MET A 273 5.68 -5.54 -17.39
N LEU A 274 5.78 -4.75 -16.33
CA LEU A 274 6.24 -5.24 -15.02
C LEU A 274 5.34 -6.37 -14.52
N ALA A 275 4.02 -6.21 -14.64
CA ALA A 275 3.05 -7.25 -14.26
C ALA A 275 3.21 -8.53 -15.10
N ARG A 276 3.45 -8.42 -16.42
CA ARG A 276 3.73 -9.59 -17.29
C ARG A 276 5.03 -10.29 -16.91
N VAL A 277 6.09 -9.53 -16.62
CA VAL A 277 7.38 -10.09 -16.16
C VAL A 277 7.19 -10.82 -14.83
N ALA A 278 6.52 -10.20 -13.85
CA ALA A 278 6.22 -10.84 -12.56
C ALA A 278 5.37 -12.11 -12.74
N THR A 279 4.38 -12.08 -13.62
CA THR A 279 3.54 -13.27 -13.96
C THR A 279 4.37 -14.38 -14.59
N ALA A 280 5.26 -14.05 -15.53
CA ALA A 280 6.12 -15.04 -16.19
C ALA A 280 7.07 -15.71 -15.17
N LEU A 281 7.66 -14.92 -14.28
CA LEU A 281 8.49 -15.42 -13.19
C LEU A 281 7.68 -16.29 -12.22
N GLN A 282 6.51 -15.83 -11.77
CA GLN A 282 5.67 -16.59 -10.84
C GLN A 282 5.24 -17.94 -11.42
N ARG A 283 4.98 -18.01 -12.73
CA ARG A 283 4.68 -19.29 -13.41
C ARG A 283 5.88 -20.23 -13.50
N ALA A 284 7.09 -19.68 -13.55
CA ALA A 284 8.32 -20.46 -13.72
C ALA A 284 8.85 -21.03 -12.40
N VAL A 285 8.74 -20.27 -11.29
CA VAL A 285 9.36 -20.63 -9.99
C VAL A 285 8.38 -20.70 -8.83
N GLU A 286 7.09 -20.50 -9.09
CA GLU A 286 6.07 -20.33 -8.05
C GLU A 286 6.41 -19.18 -7.08
N GLY A 287 5.57 -18.98 -6.07
CA GLY A 287 5.84 -18.07 -4.97
C GLY A 287 4.95 -16.83 -4.92
N THR A 288 5.35 -15.90 -4.06
CA THR A 288 4.50 -14.78 -3.63
C THR A 288 5.01 -13.46 -4.18
N VAL A 289 4.14 -12.71 -4.86
CA VAL A 289 4.45 -11.36 -5.34
C VAL A 289 4.03 -10.32 -4.32
N VAL A 290 4.93 -9.39 -4.03
CA VAL A 290 4.73 -8.24 -3.15
C VAL A 290 4.99 -6.95 -3.94
N ASP A 291 4.09 -5.97 -3.83
CA ASP A 291 4.26 -4.66 -4.47
C ASP A 291 5.19 -3.72 -3.69
N ALA A 292 5.50 -2.56 -4.27
CA ALA A 292 6.33 -1.53 -3.64
C ALA A 292 5.75 -1.01 -2.31
N GLY A 293 4.43 -1.16 -2.10
CA GLY A 293 3.75 -0.81 -0.85
C GLY A 293 3.85 -1.89 0.22
N GLY A 294 4.50 -3.03 -0.05
CA GLY A 294 4.64 -4.13 0.90
C GLY A 294 3.43 -5.05 0.97
N PHE A 295 2.47 -4.93 0.05
CA PHE A 295 1.25 -5.74 0.03
C PHE A 295 1.37 -6.92 -0.94
N VAL A 296 0.75 -8.05 -0.59
CA VAL A 296 0.65 -9.20 -1.50
C VAL A 296 -0.20 -8.82 -2.71
N VAL A 297 0.27 -9.23 -3.89
CA VAL A 297 -0.41 -9.10 -5.16
C VAL A 297 -0.90 -10.49 -5.58
N SER A 298 -2.21 -10.66 -5.70
CA SER A 298 -2.79 -11.93 -6.14
C SER A 298 -2.54 -12.16 -7.64
N PRO A 299 -2.60 -13.42 -8.11
CA PRO A 299 -2.51 -13.72 -9.55
C PRO A 299 -3.55 -12.95 -10.39
N ASP A 300 -4.78 -12.79 -9.89
CA ASP A 300 -5.83 -12.03 -10.58
C ASP A 300 -5.52 -10.53 -10.66
N ASP A 301 -4.91 -9.96 -9.62
CA ASP A 301 -4.43 -8.57 -9.65
C ASP A 301 -3.30 -8.41 -10.68
N LEU A 302 -2.36 -9.36 -10.76
CA LEU A 302 -1.32 -9.35 -11.81
C LEU A 302 -1.91 -9.41 -13.21
N VAL A 303 -2.90 -10.29 -13.44
CA VAL A 303 -3.59 -10.38 -14.74
C VAL A 303 -4.28 -9.07 -15.07
N ARG A 304 -4.97 -8.44 -14.11
CA ARG A 304 -5.59 -7.13 -14.30
C ARG A 304 -4.56 -6.07 -14.64
N ARG A 305 -3.45 -5.97 -13.90
CA ARG A 305 -2.36 -5.01 -14.14
C ARG A 305 -1.66 -5.23 -15.47
N SER A 306 -1.62 -6.47 -15.98
CA SER A 306 -0.98 -6.81 -17.25
C SER A 306 -1.70 -6.28 -18.50
N ARG A 307 -2.97 -5.85 -18.33
CA ARG A 307 -3.77 -5.23 -19.38
C ARG A 307 -3.50 -3.72 -19.41
N PRO A 308 -3.36 -3.10 -20.59
CA PRO A 308 -3.33 -1.65 -20.69
C PRO A 308 -4.59 -1.08 -20.05
N THR A 309 -4.46 -0.01 -19.27
CA THR A 309 -5.61 0.79 -18.83
C THR A 309 -6.26 1.39 -20.07
N ALA A 310 -7.56 1.14 -20.25
CA ALA A 310 -8.35 1.66 -21.37
C ALA A 310 -8.62 3.16 -21.22
#